data_AF-D6TWX8-F1
#
_entry.id   AF-D6TWX8-F1
#
_cell.length_a   1.000
_cell.length_b   1.000
_cell.length_c   1.000
_cell.angle_alpha   90.00
_cell.angle_beta   90.00
_cell.angle_gamma   90.00
#
_symmetry.space_group_name_H-M   'P 1'
#
loop_
_entity.id
_entity.type
_entity.pdbx_description
1 polymer ?
#
loop_
_entity_poly.entity_id
_entity_poly.type
_entity_poly.pdbx_seq_one_letter_code
_entity_poly.pdbx_strand_id
1 'polypeptide(L)'
;MSDNEKRREAGRKGGESVSEEQHRKAGHMAHEKGTAHEFSSKEARKAGRKGGEVAHEKGTAHEFSSKEAREAGRKGGEARRE
;
A
#
# COMPACT_ATOMS: atom_id res chain seq x y z
N MET A 1 5.95 -20.49 -35.00
CA MET A 1 5.68 -20.16 -33.59
C MET A 1 6.99 -19.73 -32.96
N SER A 2 7.11 -18.47 -32.56
CA SER A 2 8.39 -17.88 -32.12
C SER A 2 8.71 -18.26 -30.66
N ASP A 3 9.99 -18.32 -30.29
CA ASP A 3 10.41 -18.56 -28.91
C ASP A 3 9.89 -17.50 -27.91
N ASN A 4 9.55 -16.31 -28.40
CA ASN A 4 8.96 -15.24 -27.61
C ASN A 4 7.49 -15.54 -27.22
N GLU A 5 6.78 -16.27 -28.09
CA GLU A 5 5.40 -16.70 -27.85
C GLU A 5 5.35 -17.81 -26.79
N LYS A 6 6.28 -18.76 -26.83
CA LYS A 6 6.41 -19.82 -25.80
C LYS A 6 6.76 -19.26 -24.41
N ARG A 7 7.59 -18.20 -24.33
CA ARG A 7 7.91 -17.52 -23.05
C ARG A 7 6.70 -16.79 -22.46
N ARG A 8 5.85 -16.18 -23.29
CA ARG A 8 4.61 -15.53 -22.84
C ARG A 8 3.58 -16.53 -22.30
N GLU A 9 3.52 -17.73 -22.87
CA GLU A 9 2.62 -18.80 -22.41
C GLU A 9 3.11 -19.45 -21.10
N ALA A 10 4.43 -19.57 -20.93
CA ALA A 10 5.04 -20.06 -19.68
C ALA A 10 4.89 -19.09 -18.50
N GLY A 11 4.71 -17.79 -18.75
CA GLY A 11 4.52 -16.77 -17.70
C GLY A 11 3.13 -16.74 -17.05
N ARG A 12 2.17 -17.52 -17.56
CA ARG A 12 0.77 -17.58 -17.05
C ARG A 12 0.43 -18.88 -16.32
N LYS A 13 1.38 -19.80 -16.15
CA LYS A 13 1.15 -21.07 -15.44
C LYS A 13 1.83 -21.05 -14.08
N GLY A 14 1.01 -21.03 -13.02
CA GLY A 14 1.43 -21.52 -11.71
C GLY A 14 1.07 -20.64 -10.52
N GLY A 15 -0.23 -20.50 -10.25
CA GLY A 15 -0.73 -20.00 -8.97
C GLY A 15 -2.24 -20.01 -9.01
N GLU A 16 -2.88 -20.84 -8.17
CA GLU A 16 -4.31 -20.71 -7.92
C GLU A 16 -4.57 -19.27 -7.47
N SER A 17 -5.42 -18.54 -8.20
CA SER A 17 -5.81 -17.20 -7.81
C SER A 17 -6.56 -17.29 -6.50
N VAL A 18 -5.87 -16.99 -5.39
CA VAL A 18 -6.47 -16.88 -4.07
C VAL A 18 -7.58 -15.84 -4.16
N SER A 19 -8.78 -16.20 -3.74
CA SER A 19 -9.91 -15.28 -3.79
C SER A 19 -9.65 -14.09 -2.86
N GLU A 20 -10.24 -12.93 -3.16
CA GLU A 20 -10.09 -11.74 -2.33
C GLU A 20 -10.57 -11.98 -0.89
N GLU A 21 -11.60 -12.82 -0.73
CA GLU A 21 -12.09 -13.27 0.57
C GLU A 21 -11.04 -14.11 1.32
N GLN A 22 -10.35 -15.02 0.63
CA GLN A 22 -9.27 -15.81 1.23
C GLN A 22 -8.10 -14.92 1.65
N HIS A 23 -7.75 -13.90 0.87
CA HIS A 23 -6.72 -12.91 1.25
C HIS A 23 -7.09 -12.15 2.52
N ARG A 24 -8.34 -11.67 2.61
CA ARG A 24 -8.83 -10.96 3.79
C ARG A 24 -8.82 -11.85 5.03
N LYS A 25 -9.31 -13.08 4.91
CA LYS A 25 -9.30 -14.08 5.99
C LYS A 25 -7.88 -14.43 6.43
N ALA A 26 -6.96 -14.60 5.48
CA ALA A 26 -5.54 -14.88 5.77
C ALA A 26 -4.87 -13.72 6.53
N GLY A 27 -5.13 -12.47 6.14
CA GLY A 27 -4.62 -11.30 6.85
C GLY A 27 -5.16 -11.20 8.29
N HIS A 28 -6.47 -11.42 8.46
CA HIS A 28 -7.10 -11.45 9.78
C HIS A 28 -6.49 -12.53 10.68
N MET A 29 -6.34 -13.75 10.15
CA MET A 29 -5.74 -14.86 10.89
C MET A 29 -4.27 -14.60 11.24
N ALA A 30 -3.49 -13.96 10.36
CA ALA A 30 -2.10 -13.61 10.65
C ALA A 30 -2.01 -12.58 11.79
N HIS A 31 -2.90 -11.60 11.82
CA HIS A 31 -3.00 -10.65 12.92
C HIS A 31 -3.41 -11.33 14.24
N GLU A 32 -4.43 -12.19 14.21
CA GLU A 32 -4.87 -12.94 15.41
C GLU A 32 -3.80 -13.88 15.95
N LYS A 33 -3.01 -14.51 15.08
CA LYS A 33 -1.93 -15.42 15.45
C LYS A 33 -0.61 -14.73 15.82
N GLY A 34 -0.54 -13.40 15.72
CA GLY A 34 0.69 -12.64 15.97
C GLY A 34 1.81 -12.94 14.97
N THR A 35 1.49 -13.52 13.81
CA THR A 35 2.45 -13.81 12.74
C THR A 35 2.42 -12.75 11.63
N ALA A 36 1.52 -11.78 11.73
CA ALA A 36 1.52 -10.60 10.89
C ALA A 36 2.85 -9.85 11.03
N HIS A 37 3.24 -9.17 9.95
CA HIS A 37 4.40 -8.30 10.00
C HIS A 37 4.12 -7.10 10.90
N GLU A 38 4.86 -6.98 11.99
CA GLU A 38 4.84 -5.81 12.84
C GLU A 38 5.86 -4.78 12.33
N PHE A 39 5.41 -3.54 12.15
CA PHE A 39 6.29 -2.44 11.80
C PHE A 39 6.73 -1.71 13.06
N SER A 40 8.03 -1.49 13.22
CA SER A 40 8.48 -0.44 14.14
C SER A 40 8.07 0.94 13.62
N SER A 41 7.98 1.94 14.51
CA SER A 41 7.61 3.32 14.13
C SER A 41 8.52 3.90 13.03
N LYS A 42 9.81 3.52 13.02
CA LYS A 42 10.78 3.94 12.01
C LYS A 42 10.51 3.28 10.66
N GLU A 43 10.18 1.99 10.66
CA GLU A 43 9.87 1.24 9.44
C GLU A 43 8.55 1.70 8.84
N ALA A 44 7.51 1.88 9.66
CA ALA A 44 6.22 2.41 9.22
C ALA A 44 6.40 3.79 8.56
N ARG A 45 7.20 4.68 9.17
CA ARG A 45 7.50 6.00 8.60
C ARG A 45 8.25 5.90 7.27
N LYS A 46 9.24 5.00 7.17
CA LYS A 46 10.01 4.79 5.93
C LYS A 46 9.13 4.24 4.81
N ALA A 47 8.27 3.26 5.11
CA ALA A 47 7.32 2.69 4.18
C ALA A 47 6.30 3.73 3.70
N GLY A 48 5.71 4.49 4.63
CA GLY A 48 4.78 5.57 4.31
C GLY A 48 5.41 6.65 3.44
N ARG A 49 6.63 7.09 3.75
CA ARG A 49 7.38 8.04 2.92
C ARG A 49 7.57 7.52 1.49
N LYS A 50 8.06 6.29 1.34
CA LYS A 50 8.29 5.68 0.03
C LYS A 50 6.98 5.53 -0.76
N GLY A 51 5.90 5.12 -0.09
CA GLY A 51 4.58 5.02 -0.71
C GLY A 51 4.06 6.37 -1.22
N GLY A 52 4.22 7.42 -0.42
CA GLY A 52 3.87 8.79 -0.80
C GLY A 52 4.67 9.31 -1.99
N GLU A 53 6.00 9.11 -1.98
CA GLU A 53 6.89 9.48 -3.10
C GLU A 53 6.41 8.80 -4.40
N VAL A 54 6.18 7.49 -4.36
CA VAL A 54 5.72 6.73 -5.53
C VAL A 54 4.33 7.19 -6.00
N ALA A 55 3.41 7.50 -5.09
CA ALA A 55 2.08 7.98 -5.46
C ALA A 55 2.14 9.36 -6.14
N HIS A 56 3.00 10.26 -5.64
CA HIS A 56 3.23 11.56 -6.27
C HIS A 56 3.88 11.41 -7.65
N GLU A 57 4.93 10.59 -7.77
CA GLU A 57 5.58 10.31 -9.06
C GLU A 57 4.61 9.72 -10.09
N LYS A 58 3.70 8.85 -9.64
CA LYS A 58 2.69 8.22 -10.51
C LYS A 58 1.46 9.09 -10.79
N GLY A 59 1.35 10.27 -10.17
CA GLY A 59 0.14 11.11 -10.28
C GLY A 59 -1.13 10.50 -9.68
N THR A 60 -0.98 9.50 -8.79
CA THR A 60 -2.10 8.88 -8.07
C THR A 60 -2.27 9.45 -6.66
N ALA A 61 -1.37 10.35 -6.25
CA ALA A 61 -1.48 11.05 -4.98
C ALA A 61 -2.70 11.98 -4.99
N HIS A 62 -3.25 12.21 -3.80
CA HIS A 62 -4.27 13.23 -3.62
C HIS A 62 -3.63 14.62 -3.74
N GLU A 63 -4.18 15.45 -4.63
CA GLU A 63 -3.78 16.85 -4.77
C GLU A 63 -4.66 17.72 -3.89
N PHE A 64 -4.04 18.44 -2.96
CA PHE A 64 -4.77 19.37 -2.11
C PHE A 64 -4.93 20.72 -2.81
N SER A 65 -6.15 21.25 -2.82
CA SER A 65 -6.35 22.67 -3.07
C SER A 65 -5.76 23.50 -1.92
N SER A 66 -5.46 24.77 -2.19
CA SER A 66 -4.93 25.70 -1.16
C SER A 66 -5.83 25.82 0.08
N LYS A 67 -7.14 25.65 -0.07
CA LYS A 67 -8.09 25.68 1.05
C LYS A 67 -7.97 24.40 1.90
N GLU A 68 -7.95 23.24 1.25
CA GLU A 68 -7.84 21.95 1.94
C GLU A 68 -6.49 21.79 2.65
N ALA A 69 -5.40 22.21 2.02
CA ALA A 69 -4.08 22.20 2.64
C ALA A 69 -4.04 23.06 3.92
N ARG A 70 -4.70 24.24 3.92
CA ARG A 70 -4.82 25.11 5.09
C ARG A 70 -5.67 24.48 6.20
N GLU A 71 -6.82 23.90 5.85
CA GLU A 71 -7.69 23.24 6.83
C GLU A 71 -7.01 22.01 7.46
N ALA A 72 -6.35 21.18 6.67
CA ALA A 72 -5.58 20.04 7.14
C ALA A 72 -4.42 20.46 8.03
N GLY A 73 -3.68 21.51 7.64
CA GLY A 73 -2.59 22.08 8.44
C GLY A 73 -3.08 22.64 9.78
N ARG A 74 -4.21 23.35 9.80
CA ARG A 74 -4.84 23.84 11.03
C ARG A 74 -5.21 22.68 11.95
N LYS A 75 -5.93 21.69 11.45
CA LYS A 75 -6.35 20.50 12.21
C LYS A 75 -5.16 19.73 12.79
N GLY A 76 -4.10 19.57 12.00
CA GLY A 76 -2.86 18.91 12.46
C GLY A 76 -2.12 19.73 13.53
N GLY A 77 -2.16 21.06 13.44
CA GLY A 77 -1.59 21.95 14.44
C GLY A 77 -2.36 21.94 15.76
N GLU A 78 -3.70 21.91 15.70
CA GLU A 78 -4.57 21.79 16.88
C GLU A 78 -4.33 20.48 17.62
N ALA A 79 -4.28 19.35 16.90
CA ALA A 79 -4.02 18.02 17.49
C ALA A 79 -2.63 17.87 18.14
N ARG A 80 -1.71 18.81 17.92
CA ARG A 80 -0.37 18.83 18.56
C ARG A 80 -0.32 19.71 19.82
N ARG A 81 -1.36 20.52 20.05
CA ARG A 81 -1.45 21.45 21.18
C ARG A 81 -2.27 20.90 22.34
N GLU A 82 -3.00 19.81 22.10
CA GLU A 82 -3.66 18.96 23.10
C GLU A 82 -2.67 17.90 23.61
#